data_AF-A0A1I6IPX4-F1
#
_entry.id   AF-A0A1I6IPX4-F1
#
_cell.length_a   1.000
_cell.length_b   1.000
_cell.length_c   1.000
_cell.angle_alpha   90.00
_cell.angle_beta   90.00
_cell.angle_gamma   90.00
#
_symmetry.space_group_name_H-M   'P 1'
#
loop_
_entity.id
_entity.type
_entity.pdbx_description
1 polymer ?
#
loop_
_entity_poly.entity_id
_entity_poly.type
_entity_poly.pdbx_seq_one_letter_code
_entity_poly.pdbx_strand_id
1 'polypeptide(L)'
;MNGKYRGVLTGVLLILLGAGLFYNCKISSAANTVTEKYGILRIVNLLALTEEEGEKERIEAAVTAGLLLDEEKADMGKKLTKERLAVLVNRMDESLYGQEYDHALYEQVKLKNRISDLSSIAKNRREDVIKVFCKGIMIGQSNGTCSQSRRFSGGSYLTKSEIGTILKRVTEKSQRKNLSPDGQLIRTTHLPKNYKSYEYILASFPNRFYEGKFEYQKTKYYKKPVELEDYASPAHVKQMVFAYNQTSMEEVMKRHLDEWCDKVEENMKLRFNVDYRTLDKEWINKLRSTYYIFNKDEVSNKIMTTQIKEYVSRMKKNKVVIKTQRVSVEPSTLYNMENNYVRVYVKFMLVAAKDRTATKDTVFCDDYIGNPMVIGKWAEQYFDIAIGSYNGNSLGEDYAVIDNKLIDTAF
;
A
#
# COMPACT_ATOMS: atom_id res chain seq x y z
N MET A 1 -58.22 -15.14 -45.26
CA MET A 1 -57.26 -15.23 -46.38
C MET A 1 -55.97 -14.53 -45.96
N ASN A 2 -54.87 -15.29 -45.95
CA ASN A 2 -53.46 -14.94 -46.25
C ASN A 2 -53.00 -13.49 -46.00
N GLY A 3 -51.92 -13.16 -45.28
CA GLY A 3 -50.79 -13.92 -44.74
C GLY A 3 -49.55 -12.98 -44.65
N LYS A 4 -48.79 -13.06 -43.54
CA LYS A 4 -47.31 -13.13 -43.43
C LYS A 4 -46.43 -12.06 -44.16
N TYR A 5 -45.36 -11.44 -43.64
CA TYR A 5 -44.43 -11.59 -42.50
C TYR A 5 -43.48 -10.35 -42.44
N ARG A 6 -42.85 -10.10 -41.28
CA ARG A 6 -41.39 -9.82 -41.01
C ARG A 6 -41.05 -8.55 -40.19
N GLY A 7 -40.20 -8.75 -39.15
CA GLY A 7 -39.31 -7.72 -38.55
C GLY A 7 -39.51 -7.46 -37.05
N VAL A 8 -39.14 -8.38 -36.14
CA VAL A 8 -37.90 -8.42 -35.31
C VAL A 8 -37.78 -7.35 -34.20
N LEU A 9 -37.74 -7.88 -32.97
CA LEU A 9 -37.36 -7.34 -31.65
C LEU A 9 -36.14 -6.42 -31.59
N THR A 10 -36.20 -5.36 -30.77
CA THR A 10 -35.29 -4.97 -29.64
C THR A 10 -35.66 -3.52 -29.25
N GLY A 11 -35.85 -3.09 -27.99
CA GLY A 11 -35.21 -3.43 -26.72
C GLY A 11 -34.91 -2.07 -26.05
N VAL A 12 -35.84 -1.58 -25.22
CA VAL A 12 -35.74 -0.26 -24.57
C VAL A 12 -34.67 -0.29 -23.48
N LEU A 13 -33.62 0.51 -23.65
CA LEU A 13 -32.52 0.69 -22.70
C LEU A 13 -32.90 1.80 -21.70
N LEU A 14 -33.30 1.41 -20.49
CA LEU A 14 -33.55 2.33 -19.37
C LEU A 14 -32.33 2.34 -18.46
N ILE A 15 -31.53 3.40 -18.57
CA ILE A 15 -30.37 3.68 -17.72
C ILE A 15 -30.89 4.22 -16.38
N LEU A 16 -30.91 3.38 -15.36
CA LEU A 16 -31.05 3.83 -13.97
C LEU A 16 -29.67 3.77 -13.29
N LEU A 17 -29.12 4.97 -13.10
CA LEU A 17 -27.96 5.28 -12.27
C LEU A 17 -28.19 4.76 -10.84
N GLY A 18 -27.52 3.67 -10.49
CA GLY A 18 -27.51 3.12 -9.13
C GLY A 18 -26.75 4.03 -8.18
N ALA A 19 -27.49 4.84 -7.43
CA ALA A 19 -27.01 5.51 -6.23
C ALA A 19 -26.58 4.46 -5.20
N GLY A 20 -25.37 4.64 -4.67
CA GLY A 20 -24.77 3.77 -3.66
C GLY A 20 -25.64 3.66 -2.41
N LEU A 21 -26.15 2.47 -2.18
CA LEU A 21 -26.56 1.98 -0.87
C LEU A 21 -25.61 0.84 -0.51
N PHE A 22 -24.60 1.16 0.30
CA PHE A 22 -23.86 0.15 1.05
C PHE A 22 -24.81 -0.45 2.08
N TYR A 23 -25.61 -1.43 1.64
CA TYR A 23 -26.18 -2.39 2.57
C TYR A 23 -25.03 -3.22 3.14
N ASN A 24 -24.63 -2.89 4.37
CA ASN A 24 -24.04 -3.85 5.29
C ASN A 24 -25.09 -4.91 5.60
N CYS A 25 -25.35 -5.79 4.64
CA CYS A 25 -26.07 -7.01 4.91
C CYS A 25 -25.08 -7.96 5.59
N LYS A 26 -25.20 -8.08 6.91
CA LYS A 26 -24.77 -9.29 7.63
C LYS A 26 -25.62 -10.45 7.09
N ILE A 27 -25.26 -10.96 5.91
CA ILE A 27 -25.74 -12.28 5.48
C ILE A 27 -25.05 -13.27 6.40
N SER A 28 -25.86 -13.93 7.21
CA SER A 28 -25.54 -15.08 8.06
C SER A 28 -24.65 -16.08 7.31
N SER A 29 -23.34 -16.07 7.58
CA SER A 29 -22.37 -17.05 7.06
C SER A 29 -22.15 -18.26 7.98
N ALA A 30 -22.94 -18.38 9.05
CA ALA A 30 -22.72 -19.39 10.10
C ALA A 30 -22.93 -20.84 9.63
N ALA A 31 -23.64 -21.08 8.52
CA ALA A 31 -24.01 -22.43 8.06
C ALA A 31 -22.94 -23.16 7.23
N ASN A 32 -21.86 -22.50 6.80
CA ASN A 32 -20.86 -23.09 5.87
C ASN A 32 -19.42 -23.14 6.41
N THR A 33 -19.21 -22.91 7.70
CA THR A 33 -17.89 -22.97 8.34
C THR A 33 -17.47 -24.42 8.62
N VAL A 34 -16.18 -24.74 8.46
CA VAL A 34 -15.67 -26.11 8.67
C VAL A 34 -14.89 -26.29 9.97
N THR A 35 -14.60 -27.54 10.32
CA THR A 35 -13.76 -27.90 11.48
C THR A 35 -12.29 -28.01 11.13
N GLU A 36 -11.42 -28.05 12.14
CA GLU A 36 -9.98 -28.31 11.97
C GLU A 36 -9.74 -29.66 11.29
N LYS A 37 -10.47 -30.69 11.71
CA LYS A 37 -10.44 -32.03 11.09
C LYS A 37 -10.62 -31.96 9.58
N TYR A 38 -11.60 -31.21 9.09
CA TYR A 38 -11.82 -31.06 7.66
C TYR A 38 -10.59 -30.48 6.95
N GLY A 39 -9.96 -29.45 7.53
CA GLY A 39 -8.74 -28.85 6.96
C GLY A 39 -7.60 -29.85 6.84
N ILE A 40 -7.34 -30.61 7.91
CA ILE A 40 -6.26 -31.61 7.96
C ILE A 40 -6.50 -32.73 6.93
N LEU A 41 -7.70 -33.32 6.91
CA LEU A 41 -8.02 -34.39 5.95
C LEU A 41 -7.90 -33.91 4.50
N ARG A 42 -8.24 -32.65 4.22
CA ARG A 42 -8.05 -32.06 2.90
C ARG A 42 -6.57 -31.94 2.51
N ILE A 43 -5.70 -31.57 3.46
CA ILE A 43 -4.25 -31.51 3.23
C ILE A 43 -3.69 -32.92 2.99
N VAL A 44 -4.03 -33.88 3.86
CA VAL A 44 -3.59 -35.29 3.75
C VAL A 44 -3.93 -35.86 2.37
N ASN A 45 -5.17 -35.66 1.92
CA ASN A 45 -5.61 -36.17 0.62
C ASN A 45 -4.89 -35.47 -0.54
N LEU A 46 -4.60 -34.17 -0.45
CA LEU A 46 -3.88 -33.45 -1.51
C LEU A 46 -2.41 -33.86 -1.62
N LEU A 47 -1.80 -34.24 -0.50
CA LEU A 47 -0.43 -34.71 -0.43
C LEU A 47 -0.30 -36.23 -0.65
N ALA A 48 -1.42 -36.96 -0.76
CA ALA A 48 -1.46 -38.41 -0.88
C ALA A 48 -0.61 -39.14 0.18
N LEU A 49 -0.68 -38.70 1.45
CA LEU A 49 0.20 -39.21 2.52
C LEU A 49 -0.11 -40.65 2.95
N THR A 50 -1.28 -41.17 2.59
CA THR A 50 -1.68 -42.55 2.84
C THR A 50 -2.72 -43.01 1.82
N GLU A 51 -2.71 -44.29 1.48
CA GLU A 51 -3.75 -44.94 0.66
C GLU A 51 -4.96 -45.34 1.51
N GLU A 52 -4.82 -45.36 2.84
CA GLU A 52 -5.88 -45.72 3.77
C GLU A 52 -7.04 -44.71 3.71
N GLU A 53 -8.27 -45.24 3.66
CA GLU A 53 -9.47 -44.41 3.60
C GLU A 53 -9.97 -43.94 4.97
N GLY A 54 -9.54 -44.64 6.03
CA GLY A 54 -9.97 -44.41 7.38
C GLY A 54 -9.51 -43.06 7.94
N GLU A 55 -10.40 -42.42 8.71
CA GLU A 55 -10.15 -41.10 9.28
C GLU A 55 -8.96 -41.11 10.24
N LYS A 56 -8.85 -42.16 11.06
CA LYS A 56 -7.81 -42.29 12.08
C LYS A 56 -6.43 -42.41 11.43
N GLU A 57 -6.33 -43.25 10.41
CA GLU A 57 -5.12 -43.54 9.64
C GLU A 57 -4.63 -42.26 8.93
N ARG A 58 -5.56 -41.48 8.37
CA ARG A 58 -5.25 -40.18 7.76
C ARG A 58 -4.77 -39.14 8.76
N ILE A 59 -5.34 -39.11 9.96
CA ILE A 59 -4.89 -38.22 11.05
C ILE A 59 -3.48 -38.64 11.51
N GLU A 60 -3.23 -39.93 11.66
CA GLU A 60 -1.91 -40.46 12.01
C GLU A 60 -0.87 -40.15 10.93
N ALA A 61 -1.23 -40.27 9.65
CA ALA A 61 -0.37 -39.85 8.54
C ALA A 61 -0.02 -38.36 8.60
N ALA A 62 -0.99 -37.50 8.97
CA ALA A 62 -0.72 -36.07 9.17
C ALA A 62 0.26 -35.78 10.32
N VAL A 63 0.21 -36.57 11.39
CA VAL A 63 1.17 -36.47 12.50
C VAL A 63 2.56 -36.92 12.09
N THR A 64 2.65 -38.09 11.47
CA THR A 64 3.93 -38.64 10.98
C THR A 64 4.62 -37.68 10.01
N ALA A 65 3.84 -36.99 9.17
CA ALA A 65 4.34 -35.97 8.25
C ALA A 65 4.65 -34.61 8.91
N GLY A 66 4.42 -34.45 10.22
CA GLY A 66 4.66 -33.20 10.94
C GLY A 66 3.68 -32.07 10.60
N LEU A 67 2.56 -32.36 9.94
CA LEU A 67 1.55 -31.37 9.56
C LEU A 67 0.61 -31.05 10.74
N LEU A 68 0.37 -32.05 11.59
CA LEU A 68 -0.41 -31.98 12.82
C LEU A 68 0.46 -32.42 13.99
N LEU A 69 0.47 -31.67 15.09
CA LEU A 69 1.12 -32.13 16.32
C LEU A 69 0.17 -33.00 17.13
N ASP A 70 0.69 -33.95 17.92
CA ASP A 70 -0.14 -34.89 18.68
C ASP A 70 -1.08 -34.18 19.66
N GLU A 71 -0.58 -33.16 20.35
CA GLU A 71 -1.36 -32.32 21.26
C GLU A 71 -2.47 -31.53 20.56
N GLU A 72 -2.33 -31.26 19.26
CA GLU A 72 -3.32 -30.53 18.46
C GLU A 72 -4.52 -31.41 18.07
N LYS A 73 -4.44 -32.75 18.26
CA LYS A 73 -5.57 -33.67 18.02
C LYS A 73 -6.81 -33.31 18.84
N ALA A 74 -6.63 -32.77 20.03
CA ALA A 74 -7.73 -32.35 20.91
C ALA A 74 -8.59 -31.24 20.29
N ASP A 75 -8.04 -30.47 19.34
CA ASP A 75 -8.70 -29.31 18.72
C ASP A 75 -9.45 -29.67 17.43
N MET A 76 -9.40 -30.91 16.96
CA MET A 76 -9.97 -31.34 15.68
C MET A 76 -11.48 -31.06 15.53
N GLY A 77 -12.23 -31.07 16.64
CA GLY A 77 -13.67 -30.75 16.65
C GLY A 77 -13.99 -29.25 16.59
N LYS A 78 -13.00 -28.37 16.84
CA LYS A 78 -13.17 -26.93 16.82
C LYS A 78 -13.36 -26.41 15.40
N LYS A 79 -14.01 -25.25 15.28
CA LYS A 79 -14.13 -24.55 14.00
C LYS A 79 -12.75 -24.06 13.55
N LEU A 80 -12.44 -24.26 12.27
CA LEU A 80 -11.16 -23.86 11.69
C LEU A 80 -11.11 -22.35 11.46
N THR A 81 -10.17 -21.69 12.15
CA THR A 81 -9.89 -20.26 11.99
C THR A 81 -8.83 -20.00 10.91
N LYS A 82 -8.75 -18.76 10.42
CA LYS A 82 -7.71 -18.33 9.47
C LYS A 82 -6.31 -18.48 10.03
N GLU A 83 -6.08 -18.09 11.28
CA GLU A 83 -4.76 -18.24 11.90
C GLU A 83 -4.37 -19.71 12.05
N ARG A 84 -5.33 -20.61 12.32
CA ARG A 84 -5.02 -22.03 12.43
C ARG A 84 -4.72 -22.64 11.06
N LEU A 85 -5.49 -22.27 10.03
CA LEU A 85 -5.18 -22.71 8.68
C LEU A 85 -3.81 -22.20 8.23
N ALA A 86 -3.41 -20.97 8.60
CA ALA A 86 -2.09 -20.43 8.27
C ALA A 86 -0.95 -21.32 8.76
N VAL A 87 -1.04 -21.83 9.99
CA VAL A 87 -0.07 -22.80 10.54
C VAL A 87 -0.04 -24.07 9.70
N LEU A 88 -1.22 -24.68 9.46
CA LEU A 88 -1.31 -25.93 8.70
C LEU A 88 -0.77 -25.79 7.27
N VAL A 89 -1.07 -24.68 6.59
CA VAL A 89 -0.61 -24.48 5.21
C VAL A 89 0.84 -24.00 5.13
N ASN A 90 1.39 -23.37 6.17
CA ASN A 90 2.83 -23.14 6.23
C ASN A 90 3.57 -24.47 6.34
N ARG A 91 3.17 -25.36 7.25
CA ARG A 91 3.76 -26.72 7.37
C ARG A 91 3.62 -27.53 6.08
N MET A 92 2.46 -27.46 5.43
CA MET A 92 2.23 -28.08 4.12
C MET A 92 3.19 -27.53 3.05
N ASP A 93 3.34 -26.21 2.99
CA ASP A 93 4.26 -25.55 2.05
C ASP A 93 5.72 -25.94 2.32
N GLU A 94 6.13 -25.97 3.58
CA GLU A 94 7.48 -26.36 4.00
C GLU A 94 7.77 -27.83 3.71
N SER A 95 6.77 -28.71 3.87
CA SER A 95 6.88 -30.13 3.49
C SER A 95 7.05 -30.32 1.98
N LEU A 96 6.41 -29.48 1.16
CA LEU A 96 6.47 -29.59 -0.30
C LEU A 96 7.72 -28.95 -0.91
N TYR A 97 8.20 -27.86 -0.32
CA TYR A 97 9.18 -26.98 -0.96
C TYR A 97 10.37 -26.61 -0.08
N GLY A 98 10.46 -27.14 1.14
CA GLY A 98 11.48 -26.78 2.12
C GLY A 98 11.14 -25.52 2.92
N GLN A 99 11.96 -25.23 3.93
CA GLN A 99 11.72 -24.17 4.90
C GLN A 99 12.18 -22.78 4.46
N GLU A 100 12.77 -22.66 3.27
CA GLU A 100 13.31 -21.39 2.79
C GLU A 100 12.20 -20.37 2.50
N TYR A 101 12.44 -19.11 2.86
CA TYR A 101 11.56 -18.00 2.57
C TYR A 101 12.36 -16.70 2.40
N ASP A 102 11.75 -15.70 1.78
CA ASP A 102 12.35 -14.38 1.62
C ASP A 102 12.42 -13.64 2.97
N HIS A 103 13.61 -13.67 3.58
CA HIS A 103 13.88 -13.02 4.87
C HIS A 103 13.76 -11.50 4.80
N ALA A 104 14.15 -10.87 3.68
CA ALA A 104 14.08 -9.43 3.53
C ALA A 104 12.62 -8.97 3.49
N LEU A 105 11.79 -9.66 2.70
CA LEU A 105 10.35 -9.40 2.63
C LEU A 105 9.66 -9.67 3.97
N TYR A 106 10.05 -10.73 4.68
CA TYR A 106 9.53 -11.05 6.01
C TYR A 106 9.77 -9.90 7.00
N GLU A 107 10.99 -9.37 7.07
CA GLU A 107 11.30 -8.24 7.95
C GLU A 107 10.57 -6.97 7.51
N GLN A 108 10.47 -6.69 6.21
CA GLN A 108 9.70 -5.56 5.70
C GLN A 108 8.22 -5.64 6.08
N VAL A 109 7.59 -6.83 5.98
CA VAL A 109 6.20 -7.05 6.39
C VAL A 109 5.98 -6.72 7.87
N LYS A 110 6.95 -7.07 8.73
CA LYS A 110 6.92 -6.76 10.17
C LYS A 110 7.14 -5.27 10.42
N LEU A 111 8.26 -4.73 9.96
CA LEU A 111 8.70 -3.35 10.21
C LEU A 111 7.63 -2.34 9.75
N LYS A 112 7.06 -2.55 8.56
CA LYS A 112 6.05 -1.67 7.98
C LYS A 112 4.61 -2.04 8.35
N ASN A 113 4.41 -2.98 9.28
CA ASN A 113 3.08 -3.41 9.76
C ASN A 113 2.10 -3.74 8.63
N ARG A 114 2.55 -4.51 7.61
CA ARG A 114 1.74 -4.84 6.43
C ARG A 114 0.51 -5.68 6.78
N ILE A 115 0.56 -6.38 7.90
CA ILE A 115 -0.59 -7.05 8.52
C ILE A 115 -1.04 -6.21 9.72
N SER A 116 -2.07 -5.39 9.50
CA SER A 116 -2.54 -4.37 10.47
C SER A 116 -3.06 -4.92 11.80
N ASP A 117 -3.53 -6.16 11.82
CA ASP A 117 -4.07 -6.84 13.00
C ASP A 117 -3.19 -8.01 13.46
N LEU A 118 -1.90 -8.02 13.10
CA LEU A 118 -0.96 -9.07 13.50
C LEU A 118 -0.85 -9.21 15.02
N SER A 119 -0.98 -8.10 15.76
CA SER A 119 -0.98 -8.11 17.24
C SER A 119 -2.14 -8.89 17.84
N SER A 120 -3.25 -9.05 17.10
CA SER A 120 -4.40 -9.88 17.53
C SER A 120 -4.19 -11.37 17.33
N ILE A 121 -3.17 -11.77 16.55
CA ILE A 121 -2.79 -13.17 16.33
C ILE A 121 -2.00 -13.67 17.53
N ALA A 122 -2.25 -14.92 17.93
CA ALA A 122 -1.49 -15.61 18.98
C ALA A 122 0.02 -15.57 18.68
N LYS A 123 0.85 -15.23 19.67
CA LYS A 123 2.30 -14.98 19.47
C LYS A 123 3.01 -16.13 18.76
N ASN A 124 2.72 -17.37 19.17
CA ASN A 124 3.29 -18.60 18.59
C ASN A 124 2.79 -18.94 17.18
N ARG A 125 1.85 -18.17 16.61
CA ARG A 125 1.31 -18.36 15.25
C ARG A 125 1.67 -17.21 14.30
N ARG A 126 2.25 -16.12 14.82
CA ARG A 126 2.53 -14.91 14.02
C ARG A 126 3.53 -15.19 12.93
N GLU A 127 4.54 -16.02 13.20
CA GLU A 127 5.55 -16.38 12.21
C GLU A 127 4.93 -17.09 11.01
N ASP A 128 4.13 -18.13 11.24
CA ASP A 128 3.41 -18.84 10.17
C ASP A 128 2.51 -17.89 9.37
N VAL A 129 1.77 -17.01 10.06
CA VAL A 129 0.91 -16.02 9.43
C VAL A 129 1.71 -15.07 8.52
N ILE A 130 2.87 -14.59 8.96
CA ILE A 130 3.73 -13.74 8.13
C ILE A 130 4.28 -14.55 6.95
N LYS A 131 4.78 -15.77 7.18
CA LYS A 131 5.33 -16.63 6.11
C LYS A 131 4.31 -16.90 5.01
N VAL A 132 3.09 -17.29 5.34
CA VAL A 132 2.04 -17.54 4.33
C VAL A 132 1.56 -16.26 3.64
N PHE A 133 1.68 -15.11 4.32
CA PHE A 133 1.43 -13.81 3.72
C PHE A 133 2.52 -13.46 2.69
N CYS A 134 3.80 -13.52 3.09
CA CYS A 134 4.96 -13.28 2.22
C CYS A 134 4.99 -14.20 1.01
N LYS A 135 4.62 -15.47 1.18
CA LYS A 135 4.49 -16.46 0.11
C LYS A 135 3.26 -16.23 -0.79
N GLY A 136 2.42 -15.23 -0.53
CA GLY A 136 1.25 -14.94 -1.35
C GLY A 136 0.12 -15.98 -1.25
N ILE A 137 0.16 -16.84 -0.25
CA ILE A 137 -0.83 -17.91 -0.01
C ILE A 137 -2.07 -17.30 0.67
N MET A 138 -1.86 -16.53 1.74
CA MET A 138 -2.93 -15.88 2.52
C MET A 138 -2.63 -14.39 2.76
N ILE A 139 -3.32 -13.51 2.02
CA ILE A 139 -3.04 -12.07 1.95
C ILE A 139 -4.04 -11.18 2.70
N GLY A 140 -5.07 -11.73 3.34
CA GLY A 140 -6.07 -10.94 4.07
C GLY A 140 -6.94 -10.02 3.21
N GLN A 141 -7.59 -9.04 3.83
CA GLN A 141 -8.50 -8.06 3.24
C GLN A 141 -7.86 -6.67 3.18
N SER A 142 -8.22 -5.85 2.19
CA SER A 142 -7.70 -4.48 2.07
C SER A 142 -8.24 -3.58 3.20
N ASN A 143 -7.39 -2.66 3.69
CA ASN A 143 -7.78 -1.59 4.61
C ASN A 143 -8.27 -0.32 3.86
N GLY A 144 -8.77 -0.49 2.63
CA GLY A 144 -9.34 0.55 1.78
C GLY A 144 -8.35 1.17 0.78
N THR A 145 -8.83 2.14 0.03
CA THR A 145 -8.09 2.81 -1.06
C THR A 145 -6.76 3.40 -0.60
N CYS A 146 -5.70 3.13 -1.36
CA CYS A 146 -4.31 3.48 -1.08
C CYS A 146 -3.84 2.97 0.30
N SER A 147 -4.42 1.90 0.86
CA SER A 147 -3.90 1.32 2.10
C SER A 147 -2.61 0.55 1.83
N GLN A 148 -1.62 0.84 2.66
CA GLN A 148 -0.33 0.15 2.67
C GLN A 148 -0.29 -1.12 3.53
N SER A 149 -1.40 -1.47 4.18
CA SER A 149 -1.55 -2.66 5.00
C SER A 149 -2.87 -3.38 4.73
N ARG A 150 -2.96 -4.61 5.20
CA ARG A 150 -4.14 -5.49 5.07
C ARG A 150 -4.51 -6.08 6.42
N ARG A 151 -5.78 -6.45 6.56
CA ARG A 151 -6.32 -7.12 7.75
C ARG A 151 -6.37 -8.63 7.49
N PHE A 152 -5.65 -9.41 8.29
CA PHE A 152 -5.63 -10.86 8.18
C PHE A 152 -6.91 -11.50 8.73
N SER A 153 -7.44 -10.95 9.83
CA SER A 153 -8.64 -11.42 10.53
C SER A 153 -8.49 -12.86 11.03
N GLY A 154 -7.43 -13.15 11.81
CA GLY A 154 -7.05 -14.51 12.22
C GLY A 154 -8.17 -15.33 12.87
N GLY A 155 -8.97 -14.72 13.74
CA GLY A 155 -10.09 -15.38 14.41
C GLY A 155 -11.33 -15.64 13.53
N SER A 156 -11.31 -15.22 12.25
CA SER A 156 -12.42 -15.50 11.34
C SER A 156 -12.43 -16.97 10.91
N TYR A 157 -13.62 -17.56 10.82
CA TYR A 157 -13.82 -18.89 10.28
C TYR A 157 -13.79 -18.90 8.76
N LEU A 158 -13.50 -20.07 8.20
CA LEU A 158 -13.37 -20.30 6.76
C LEU A 158 -14.45 -21.25 6.22
N THR A 159 -14.82 -21.01 4.98
CA THR A 159 -15.68 -21.89 4.17
C THR A 159 -14.85 -22.91 3.38
N LYS A 160 -15.51 -23.96 2.88
CA LYS A 160 -14.89 -24.96 2.01
C LYS A 160 -14.22 -24.36 0.76
N SER A 161 -14.84 -23.34 0.17
CA SER A 161 -14.34 -22.66 -1.04
C SER A 161 -13.07 -21.84 -0.77
N GLU A 162 -13.04 -21.11 0.35
CA GLU A 162 -11.85 -20.36 0.76
C GLU A 162 -10.66 -21.29 1.01
N ILE A 163 -10.88 -22.43 1.68
CA ILE A 163 -9.85 -23.44 1.92
C ILE A 163 -9.33 -24.00 0.60
N GLY A 164 -10.23 -24.38 -0.32
CA GLY A 164 -9.82 -24.87 -1.64
C GLY A 164 -8.94 -23.87 -2.41
N THR A 165 -9.28 -22.58 -2.34
CA THR A 165 -8.48 -21.50 -2.95
C THR A 165 -7.11 -21.37 -2.31
N ILE A 166 -7.03 -21.47 -0.98
CA ILE A 166 -5.77 -21.35 -0.23
C ILE A 166 -4.87 -22.56 -0.54
N LEU A 167 -5.40 -23.77 -0.47
CA LEU A 167 -4.65 -25.00 -0.75
C LEU A 167 -4.13 -25.01 -2.19
N LYS A 168 -4.91 -24.53 -3.16
CA LYS A 168 -4.46 -24.37 -4.55
C LYS A 168 -3.22 -23.45 -4.66
N ARG A 169 -3.12 -22.39 -3.85
CA ARG A 169 -1.93 -21.52 -3.84
C ARG A 169 -0.71 -22.16 -3.20
N VAL A 170 -0.92 -23.13 -2.30
CA VAL A 170 0.17 -23.93 -1.76
C VAL A 170 0.71 -24.82 -2.88
N THR A 171 -0.15 -25.65 -3.47
CA THR A 171 0.23 -26.69 -4.45
C THR A 171 0.63 -26.13 -5.82
N GLU A 172 0.08 -24.99 -6.23
CA GLU A 172 0.37 -24.33 -7.51
C GLU A 172 0.98 -22.93 -7.25
N LYS A 173 2.32 -22.84 -7.26
CA LYS A 173 3.03 -21.57 -7.00
C LYS A 173 2.58 -20.42 -7.93
N SER A 174 2.19 -20.72 -9.17
CA SER A 174 1.67 -19.73 -10.14
C SER A 174 0.35 -19.07 -9.71
N GLN A 175 -0.39 -19.67 -8.76
CA GLN A 175 -1.63 -19.11 -8.22
C GLN A 175 -1.39 -18.18 -7.01
N ARG A 176 -0.17 -18.17 -6.45
CA ARG A 176 0.21 -17.29 -5.34
C ARG A 176 0.08 -15.84 -5.77
N LYS A 177 -0.22 -14.98 -4.80
CA LYS A 177 -0.29 -13.55 -5.03
C LYS A 177 1.09 -12.93 -4.96
N ASN A 178 1.40 -12.06 -5.91
CA ASN A 178 2.66 -11.33 -5.92
C ASN A 178 2.61 -10.19 -4.92
N LEU A 179 3.73 -9.98 -4.22
CA LEU A 179 3.94 -8.84 -3.33
C LEU A 179 5.05 -7.96 -3.90
N SER A 180 4.97 -6.66 -3.63
CA SER A 180 6.07 -5.72 -3.85
C SER A 180 7.22 -6.00 -2.87
N PRO A 181 8.43 -5.47 -3.12
CA PRO A 181 9.58 -5.68 -2.24
C PRO A 181 9.32 -5.29 -0.77
N ASP A 182 8.41 -4.35 -0.52
CA ASP A 182 8.01 -3.88 0.80
C ASP A 182 6.78 -4.60 1.39
N GLY A 183 6.25 -5.64 0.72
CA GLY A 183 5.18 -6.51 1.23
C GLY A 183 3.75 -6.09 0.91
N GLN A 184 3.52 -5.22 -0.08
CA GLN A 184 2.17 -4.84 -0.51
C GLN A 184 1.67 -5.73 -1.65
N LEU A 185 0.36 -5.99 -1.68
CA LEU A 185 -0.25 -6.84 -2.71
C LEU A 185 -0.19 -6.17 -4.10
N ILE A 186 0.44 -6.84 -5.07
CA ILE A 186 0.43 -6.47 -6.48
C ILE A 186 -0.82 -7.04 -7.16
N ARG A 187 -1.41 -6.28 -8.09
CA ARG A 187 -2.44 -6.76 -9.00
C ARG A 187 -1.92 -6.87 -10.42
N THR A 188 -2.41 -7.87 -11.14
CA THR A 188 -2.07 -8.16 -12.55
C THR A 188 -3.26 -7.97 -13.49
N THR A 189 -4.40 -7.51 -12.96
CA THR A 189 -5.63 -7.26 -13.73
C THR A 189 -6.16 -5.86 -13.47
N HIS A 190 -7.05 -5.39 -14.34
CA HIS A 190 -7.65 -4.05 -14.29
C HIS A 190 -6.63 -2.91 -14.29
N LEU A 191 -5.45 -3.15 -14.88
CA LEU A 191 -4.27 -2.27 -14.81
C LEU A 191 -4.55 -0.86 -15.37
N PRO A 192 -3.85 0.18 -14.87
CA PRO A 192 -3.92 1.51 -15.46
C PRO A 192 -3.42 1.49 -16.90
N LYS A 193 -3.88 2.44 -17.73
CA LYS A 193 -3.52 2.49 -19.15
C LYS A 193 -2.00 2.54 -19.38
N ASN A 194 -1.27 3.20 -18.49
CA ASN A 194 0.18 3.37 -18.52
C ASN A 194 0.94 2.40 -17.59
N TYR A 195 0.39 1.22 -17.28
CA TYR A 195 1.02 0.30 -16.32
C TYR A 195 2.46 -0.09 -16.66
N LYS A 196 2.84 -0.08 -17.94
CA LYS A 196 4.21 -0.38 -18.40
C LYS A 196 5.25 0.66 -17.97
N SER A 197 4.81 1.83 -17.49
CA SER A 197 5.69 2.86 -16.93
C SER A 197 6.07 2.59 -15.47
N TYR A 198 5.62 1.48 -14.89
CA TYR A 198 5.83 1.12 -13.50
C TYR A 198 6.34 -0.32 -13.37
N GLU A 199 7.19 -0.58 -12.39
CA GLU A 199 7.67 -1.94 -12.07
C GLU A 199 6.53 -2.85 -11.61
N TYR A 200 5.59 -2.30 -10.84
CA TYR A 200 4.40 -3.00 -10.36
C TYR A 200 3.25 -2.04 -10.10
N ILE A 201 2.04 -2.60 -10.02
CA ILE A 201 0.81 -1.87 -9.71
C ILE A 201 0.18 -2.49 -8.46
N LEU A 202 -0.02 -1.68 -7.43
CA LEU A 202 -0.58 -2.14 -6.17
C LEU A 202 -2.09 -2.32 -6.23
N ALA A 203 -2.57 -3.33 -5.53
CA ALA A 203 -3.99 -3.70 -5.50
C ALA A 203 -4.88 -2.68 -4.79
N SER A 204 -4.33 -1.99 -3.78
CA SER A 204 -5.07 -0.97 -3.02
C SER A 204 -5.11 0.39 -3.72
N PHE A 205 -4.25 0.62 -4.71
CA PHE A 205 -4.12 1.91 -5.39
C PHE A 205 -4.93 1.94 -6.69
N PRO A 206 -5.80 2.95 -6.88
CA PRO A 206 -6.68 3.01 -8.04
C PRO A 206 -5.91 3.40 -9.31
N ASN A 207 -6.46 3.10 -10.49
CA ASN A 207 -5.83 3.48 -11.77
C ASN A 207 -5.48 4.97 -11.84
N ARG A 208 -6.38 5.85 -11.37
CA ARG A 208 -6.15 7.31 -11.34
C ARG A 208 -4.89 7.75 -10.60
N PHE A 209 -4.38 6.97 -9.65
CA PHE A 209 -3.11 7.26 -8.97
C PHE A 209 -1.92 7.13 -9.93
N TYR A 210 -1.94 6.10 -10.78
CA TYR A 210 -0.89 5.79 -11.74
C TYR A 210 -1.07 6.54 -13.07
N GLU A 211 -2.30 6.87 -13.46
CA GLU A 211 -2.59 7.54 -14.73
C GLU A 211 -2.28 9.05 -14.72
N GLY A 212 -2.00 9.63 -13.54
CA GLY A 212 -1.58 11.03 -13.42
C GLY A 212 -0.24 11.29 -14.11
N LYS A 213 -0.14 12.39 -14.84
CA LYS A 213 1.07 12.75 -15.61
C LYS A 213 2.22 13.10 -14.67
N PHE A 214 3.42 12.67 -15.03
CA PHE A 214 4.66 13.12 -14.40
C PHE A 214 5.09 14.49 -14.92
N GLU A 215 6.00 15.15 -14.21
CA GLU A 215 6.41 16.50 -14.59
C GLU A 215 7.09 16.54 -15.96
N TYR A 216 7.95 15.57 -16.28
CA TYR A 216 8.53 15.44 -17.62
C TYR A 216 7.50 15.23 -18.73
N GLN A 217 6.26 14.82 -18.43
CA GLN A 217 5.18 14.70 -19.41
C GLN A 217 4.39 16.00 -19.58
N LYS A 218 4.49 16.91 -18.62
CA LYS A 218 3.86 18.24 -18.60
C LYS A 218 4.79 19.31 -19.13
N THR A 219 6.11 19.12 -18.99
CA THR A 219 7.14 20.05 -19.42
C THR A 219 7.11 20.27 -20.93
N LYS A 220 7.16 21.55 -21.34
CA LYS A 220 7.36 21.94 -22.74
C LYS A 220 8.85 21.94 -23.05
N TYR A 221 9.28 21.00 -23.87
CA TYR A 221 10.67 20.94 -24.31
C TYR A 221 10.90 21.70 -25.62
N TYR A 222 12.09 22.27 -25.77
CA TYR A 222 12.56 22.85 -27.04
C TYR A 222 13.00 21.79 -28.06
N LYS A 223 13.36 20.59 -27.59
CA LYS A 223 13.69 19.40 -28.38
C LYS A 223 12.81 18.22 -27.95
N LYS A 224 12.77 17.13 -28.71
CA LYS A 224 12.14 15.89 -28.22
C LYS A 224 12.95 15.37 -27.03
N PRO A 225 12.36 15.19 -25.83
CA PRO A 225 13.10 14.67 -24.69
C PRO A 225 13.50 13.21 -24.91
N VAL A 226 14.69 12.85 -24.42
CA VAL A 226 15.26 11.50 -24.51
C VAL A 226 15.28 10.89 -23.10
N GLU A 227 14.70 9.70 -22.96
CA GLU A 227 14.71 8.96 -21.69
C GLU A 227 16.12 8.52 -21.34
N LEU A 228 16.47 8.57 -20.05
CA LEU A 228 17.80 8.41 -19.45
C LEU A 228 18.81 9.54 -19.75
N GLU A 229 18.44 10.55 -20.55
CA GLU A 229 19.23 11.77 -20.76
C GLU A 229 18.55 13.00 -20.16
N ASP A 230 17.30 13.27 -20.55
CA ASP A 230 16.52 14.43 -20.12
C ASP A 230 15.56 14.12 -18.96
N TYR A 231 15.19 12.84 -18.79
CA TYR A 231 14.34 12.32 -17.71
C TYR A 231 14.49 10.79 -17.60
N ALA A 232 14.10 10.18 -16.48
CA ALA A 232 13.92 8.73 -16.39
C ALA A 232 12.54 8.40 -15.81
N SER A 233 11.76 7.58 -16.50
CA SER A 233 10.46 7.12 -16.00
C SER A 233 10.62 6.13 -14.84
N PRO A 234 9.56 5.82 -14.07
CA PRO A 234 9.66 4.85 -12.98
C PRO A 234 10.11 3.45 -13.41
N ALA A 235 9.82 3.04 -14.66
CA ALA A 235 10.29 1.78 -15.20
C ALA A 235 11.81 1.74 -15.43
N HIS A 236 12.45 2.89 -15.64
CA HIS A 236 13.85 2.99 -16.06
C HIS A 236 14.75 3.77 -15.09
N VAL A 237 14.20 4.40 -14.05
CA VAL A 237 14.98 5.19 -13.07
C VAL A 237 16.14 4.41 -12.44
N LYS A 238 15.97 3.10 -12.22
CA LYS A 238 17.02 2.21 -11.69
C LYS A 238 18.25 2.10 -12.59
N GLN A 239 18.10 2.36 -13.89
CA GLN A 239 19.18 2.29 -14.90
C GLN A 239 20.07 3.54 -14.88
N MET A 240 19.65 4.58 -14.16
CA MET A 240 20.46 5.79 -14.01
C MET A 240 21.72 5.53 -13.20
N VAL A 241 22.72 6.36 -13.46
CA VAL A 241 23.89 6.51 -12.59
C VAL A 241 23.60 7.56 -11.53
N PHE A 242 23.79 7.20 -10.28
CA PHE A 242 23.65 8.08 -9.12
C PHE A 242 25.00 8.72 -8.79
N ALA A 243 25.09 10.03 -9.04
CA ALA A 243 26.18 10.91 -8.61
C ALA A 243 27.61 10.58 -9.12
N TYR A 244 28.57 11.35 -8.59
CA TYR A 244 29.97 11.47 -9.04
C TYR A 244 30.80 10.17 -8.99
N ASN A 245 30.43 9.21 -8.13
CA ASN A 245 31.19 7.96 -7.93
C ASN A 245 30.71 6.78 -8.79
N GLN A 246 29.80 7.04 -9.74
CA GLN A 246 29.26 6.03 -10.67
C GLN A 246 28.48 4.88 -10.01
N THR A 247 27.89 5.09 -8.82
CA THR A 247 27.00 4.09 -8.20
C THR A 247 25.71 3.97 -9.02
N SER A 248 25.15 2.77 -9.17
CA SER A 248 23.84 2.64 -9.83
C SER A 248 22.71 3.17 -8.93
N MET A 249 21.71 3.79 -9.56
CA MET A 249 20.50 4.26 -8.86
C MET A 249 19.75 3.10 -8.18
N GLU A 250 19.78 1.90 -8.79
CA GLU A 250 19.22 0.68 -8.18
C GLU A 250 19.82 0.39 -6.79
N GLU A 251 21.15 0.42 -6.67
CA GLU A 251 21.84 0.14 -5.41
C GLU A 251 21.58 1.20 -4.34
N VAL A 252 21.46 2.47 -4.76
CA VAL A 252 21.09 3.56 -3.86
C VAL A 252 19.65 3.42 -3.37
N MET A 253 18.72 3.15 -4.28
CA MET A 253 17.31 2.91 -3.95
C MET A 253 17.17 1.74 -2.97
N LYS A 254 17.91 0.65 -3.17
CA LYS A 254 17.90 -0.50 -2.27
C LYS A 254 18.30 -0.16 -0.84
N ARG A 255 19.17 0.85 -0.64
CA ARG A 255 19.64 1.28 0.68
C ARG A 255 18.75 2.35 1.32
N HIS A 256 18.24 3.29 0.52
CA HIS A 256 17.71 4.55 1.07
C HIS A 256 16.27 4.89 0.65
N LEU A 257 15.66 4.19 -0.31
CA LEU A 257 14.34 4.55 -0.82
C LEU A 257 13.26 4.56 0.26
N ASP A 258 13.34 3.62 1.20
CA ASP A 258 12.43 3.58 2.35
C ASP A 258 12.56 4.84 3.22
N GLU A 259 13.79 5.27 3.52
CA GLU A 259 14.07 6.47 4.32
C GLU A 259 13.58 7.74 3.61
N TRP A 260 13.75 7.80 2.28
CA TRP A 260 13.24 8.91 1.47
C TRP A 260 11.71 8.98 1.54
N CYS A 261 11.05 7.83 1.40
CA CYS A 261 9.59 7.74 1.46
C CYS A 261 9.07 8.10 2.86
N ASP A 262 9.77 7.68 3.93
CA ASP A 262 9.40 7.99 5.30
C ASP A 262 9.50 9.50 5.59
N LYS A 263 10.56 10.18 5.09
CA LYS A 263 10.68 11.65 5.19
C LYS A 263 9.56 12.38 4.44
N VAL A 264 9.21 11.92 3.23
CA VAL A 264 8.08 12.47 2.47
C VAL A 264 6.77 12.23 3.20
N GLU A 265 6.54 11.02 3.74
CA GLU A 265 5.33 10.71 4.48
C GLU A 265 5.19 11.59 5.73
N GLU A 266 6.27 11.78 6.48
CA GLU A 266 6.31 12.66 7.65
C GLU A 266 6.03 14.12 7.29
N ASN A 267 6.67 14.65 6.24
CA ASN A 267 6.42 16.00 5.73
C ASN A 267 4.94 16.19 5.41
N MET A 268 4.35 15.26 4.65
CA MET A 268 2.96 15.33 4.22
C MET A 268 1.98 15.15 5.40
N LYS A 269 2.28 14.27 6.37
CA LYS A 269 1.49 14.14 7.60
C LYS A 269 1.45 15.45 8.38
N LEU A 270 2.57 16.15 8.52
CA LEU A 270 2.63 17.43 9.23
C LEU A 270 1.82 18.50 8.50
N ARG A 271 1.98 18.62 7.18
CA ARG A 271 1.32 19.63 6.34
C ARG A 271 -0.19 19.45 6.25
N PHE A 272 -0.69 18.22 6.33
CA PHE A 272 -2.12 17.89 6.19
C PHE A 272 -2.81 17.46 7.50
N ASN A 273 -2.10 17.39 8.63
CA ASN A 273 -2.69 17.13 9.95
C ASN A 273 -2.37 18.28 10.90
N VAL A 274 -3.18 19.31 10.81
CA VAL A 274 -2.93 20.63 11.42
C VAL A 274 -4.01 20.89 12.45
N ASP A 275 -3.61 21.19 13.67
CA ASP A 275 -4.50 21.78 14.68
C ASP A 275 -3.80 23.01 15.24
N TYR A 276 -4.36 24.20 15.00
CA TYR A 276 -3.72 25.46 15.39
C TYR A 276 -3.33 25.52 16.87
N ARG A 277 -3.99 24.73 17.73
CA ARG A 277 -3.73 24.65 19.18
C ARG A 277 -2.44 23.91 19.50
N THR A 278 -2.00 23.01 18.61
CA THR A 278 -0.82 22.15 18.78
C THR A 278 0.38 22.59 17.95
N LEU A 279 0.28 23.72 17.23
CA LEU A 279 1.39 24.26 16.44
C LEU A 279 2.36 25.03 17.34
N ASP A 280 3.31 24.32 17.92
CA ASP A 280 4.35 24.84 18.80
C ASP A 280 5.75 24.76 18.16
N LYS A 281 6.79 24.99 18.98
CA LYS A 281 8.19 24.93 18.54
C LYS A 281 8.59 23.52 18.12
N GLU A 282 8.06 22.47 18.76
CA GLU A 282 8.38 21.08 18.42
C GLU A 282 7.82 20.74 17.05
N TRP A 283 6.56 21.10 16.78
CA TRP A 283 5.96 20.92 15.46
C TRP A 283 6.76 21.64 14.36
N ILE A 284 7.19 22.88 14.61
CA ILE A 284 8.01 23.66 13.66
C ILE A 284 9.32 22.94 13.38
N ASN A 285 10.03 22.50 14.42
CA ASN A 285 11.31 21.81 14.27
C ASN A 285 11.15 20.47 13.54
N LYS A 286 10.06 19.76 13.82
CA LYS A 286 9.74 18.49 13.17
C LYS A 286 9.43 18.65 11.68
N LEU A 287 8.67 19.68 11.30
CA LEU A 287 8.47 19.98 9.87
C LEU A 287 9.79 20.34 9.20
N ARG A 288 10.61 21.19 9.84
CA ARG A 288 11.91 21.60 9.31
C ARG A 288 12.86 20.41 9.08
N SER A 289 12.88 19.42 9.96
CA SER A 289 13.78 18.27 9.83
C SER A 289 13.47 17.36 8.63
N THR A 290 12.30 17.54 7.99
CA THR A 290 11.94 16.79 6.78
C THR A 290 12.50 17.38 5.48
N TYR A 291 13.15 18.55 5.55
CA TYR A 291 13.74 19.23 4.39
C TYR A 291 15.25 19.00 4.29
N TYR A 292 15.76 18.95 3.06
CA TYR A 292 17.18 18.70 2.74
C TYR A 292 18.17 19.75 3.26
N ILE A 293 17.71 20.99 3.48
CA ILE A 293 18.52 22.11 3.99
C ILE A 293 18.64 22.15 5.52
N PHE A 294 18.03 21.19 6.22
CA PHE A 294 18.05 21.17 7.69
C PHE A 294 19.49 21.11 8.23
N ASN A 295 19.84 22.09 9.08
CA ASN A 295 21.16 22.24 9.73
C ASN A 295 22.36 22.45 8.78
N LYS A 296 22.16 22.90 7.52
CA LYS A 296 23.27 23.07 6.56
C LYS A 296 23.76 24.51 6.43
N ASP A 297 22.90 25.43 6.01
CA ASP A 297 23.23 26.85 5.83
C ASP A 297 22.38 27.73 6.76
N GLU A 298 23.01 28.63 7.52
CA GLU A 298 22.31 29.45 8.53
C GLU A 298 21.23 30.34 7.90
N VAL A 299 21.48 30.87 6.69
CA VAL A 299 20.58 31.81 6.01
C VAL A 299 19.34 31.09 5.46
N SER A 300 19.54 30.04 4.65
CA SER A 300 18.47 29.24 4.04
C SER A 300 17.62 28.54 5.10
N ASN A 301 18.27 28.03 6.15
CA ASN A 301 17.59 27.44 7.30
C ASN A 301 16.76 28.48 8.07
N LYS A 302 17.24 29.73 8.19
CA LYS A 302 16.49 30.85 8.80
C LYS A 302 15.29 31.27 7.95
N ILE A 303 15.41 31.31 6.62
CA ILE A 303 14.31 31.61 5.70
C ILE A 303 13.18 30.60 5.86
N MET A 304 13.48 29.30 5.73
CA MET A 304 12.49 28.22 5.89
C MET A 304 11.81 28.28 7.27
N THR A 305 12.59 28.50 8.33
CA THR A 305 12.04 28.67 9.69
C THR A 305 11.06 29.83 9.78
N THR A 306 11.36 30.94 9.10
CA THR A 306 10.55 32.15 9.10
C THR A 306 9.22 31.90 8.37
N GLN A 307 9.27 31.30 7.19
CA GLN A 307 8.08 30.91 6.42
C GLN A 307 7.16 29.96 7.21
N ILE A 308 7.73 28.97 7.90
CA ILE A 308 6.96 28.05 8.74
C ILE A 308 6.32 28.79 9.93
N LYS A 309 7.03 29.71 10.59
CA LYS A 309 6.48 30.53 11.69
C LYS A 309 5.35 31.45 11.22
N GLU A 310 5.47 32.02 10.03
CA GLU A 310 4.41 32.82 9.42
C GLU A 310 3.18 31.98 9.13
N TYR A 311 3.36 30.77 8.56
CA TYR A 311 2.30 29.80 8.37
C TYR A 311 1.60 29.46 9.69
N VAL A 312 2.35 29.11 10.73
CA VAL A 312 1.79 28.81 12.07
C VAL A 312 0.99 30.00 12.61
N SER A 313 1.49 31.22 12.45
CA SER A 313 0.80 32.44 12.87
C SER A 313 -0.53 32.62 12.14
N ARG A 314 -0.57 32.36 10.82
CA ARG A 314 -1.81 32.35 10.03
C ARG A 314 -2.79 31.28 10.50
N MET A 315 -2.32 30.06 10.75
CA MET A 315 -3.17 28.96 11.22
C MET A 315 -3.81 29.27 12.58
N LYS A 316 -3.05 29.88 13.50
CA LYS A 316 -3.55 30.35 14.80
C LYS A 316 -4.56 31.48 14.68
N LYS A 317 -4.25 32.52 13.88
CA LYS A 317 -5.17 33.63 13.61
C LYS A 317 -6.51 33.15 13.04
N ASN A 318 -6.47 32.18 12.13
CA ASN A 318 -7.63 31.65 11.43
C ASN A 318 -8.25 30.41 12.10
N LYS A 319 -7.74 29.95 13.24
CA LYS A 319 -8.22 28.77 13.98
C LYS A 319 -8.39 27.53 13.08
N VAL A 320 -7.39 27.28 12.23
CA VAL A 320 -7.44 26.21 11.23
C VAL A 320 -7.28 24.85 11.90
N VAL A 321 -8.14 23.91 11.51
CA VAL A 321 -8.02 22.48 11.86
C VAL A 321 -8.20 21.65 10.59
N ILE A 322 -7.16 20.88 10.23
CA ILE A 322 -7.16 19.89 9.16
C ILE A 322 -6.90 18.53 9.79
N LYS A 323 -7.75 17.56 9.47
CA LYS A 323 -7.58 16.17 9.89
C LYS A 323 -7.12 15.34 8.70
N THR A 324 -6.03 14.59 8.88
CA THR A 324 -5.63 13.55 7.92
C THR A 324 -6.18 12.20 8.34
N GLN A 325 -6.69 11.45 7.37
CA GLN A 325 -7.00 10.02 7.53
C GLN A 325 -5.88 9.14 6.99
N ARG A 326 -5.22 9.55 5.90
CA ARG A 326 -4.18 8.75 5.26
C ARG A 326 -3.18 9.62 4.52
N VAL A 327 -1.91 9.29 4.69
CA VAL A 327 -0.82 9.62 3.78
C VAL A 327 -0.22 8.29 3.34
N SER A 328 0.07 8.14 2.06
CA SER A 328 0.72 6.93 1.53
C SER A 328 1.63 7.30 0.39
N VAL A 329 2.93 7.11 0.59
CA VAL A 329 3.97 7.34 -0.41
C VAL A 329 4.21 6.04 -1.17
N GLU A 330 4.23 6.09 -2.50
CA GLU A 330 4.35 4.88 -3.31
C GLU A 330 5.71 4.81 -4.02
N PRO A 331 6.66 3.98 -3.55
CA PRO A 331 8.03 3.95 -4.08
C PRO A 331 8.10 3.57 -5.56
N SER A 332 7.14 2.79 -6.07
CA SER A 332 7.10 2.38 -7.48
C SER A 332 6.93 3.55 -8.46
N THR A 333 6.61 4.75 -7.95
CA THR A 333 6.40 5.95 -8.75
C THR A 333 7.64 6.85 -8.83
N LEU A 334 8.75 6.46 -8.20
CA LEU A 334 9.98 7.24 -8.24
C LEU A 334 10.40 7.48 -9.69
N TYR A 335 10.59 8.73 -10.07
CA TYR A 335 11.10 9.10 -11.40
C TYR A 335 12.11 10.23 -11.27
N ASN A 336 12.86 10.47 -12.34
CA ASN A 336 13.86 11.52 -12.39
C ASN A 336 13.60 12.49 -13.55
N MET A 337 13.85 13.77 -13.32
CA MET A 337 14.00 14.81 -14.34
C MET A 337 15.11 15.76 -13.84
N GLU A 338 14.78 16.98 -13.41
CA GLU A 338 15.75 17.86 -12.74
C GLU A 338 16.06 17.41 -11.31
N ASN A 339 15.07 16.79 -10.66
CA ASN A 339 15.17 16.19 -9.34
C ASN A 339 14.61 14.77 -9.38
N ASN A 340 14.75 14.04 -8.27
CA ASN A 340 14.02 12.80 -8.06
C ASN A 340 12.66 13.14 -7.45
N TYR A 341 11.61 12.47 -7.90
CA TYR A 341 10.23 12.72 -7.46
C TYR A 341 9.55 11.42 -7.08
N VAL A 342 8.80 11.42 -5.98
CA VAL A 342 7.95 10.29 -5.58
C VAL A 342 6.52 10.75 -5.37
N ARG A 343 5.56 9.92 -5.78
CA ARG A 343 4.14 10.21 -5.65
C ARG A 343 3.60 9.83 -4.28
N VAL A 344 2.80 10.74 -3.72
CA VAL A 344 2.10 10.56 -2.45
C VAL A 344 0.60 10.73 -2.64
N TYR A 345 -0.18 9.85 -2.01
CA TYR A 345 -1.61 10.03 -1.81
C TYR A 345 -1.89 10.66 -0.44
N VAL A 346 -2.80 11.62 -0.40
CA VAL A 346 -3.30 12.21 0.84
C VAL A 346 -4.82 12.21 0.87
N LYS A 347 -5.38 11.75 1.98
CA LYS A 347 -6.81 11.88 2.32
C LYS A 347 -6.98 12.70 3.58
N PHE A 348 -7.62 13.86 3.44
CA PHE A 348 -7.69 14.88 4.47
C PHE A 348 -9.02 15.63 4.44
N MET A 349 -9.32 16.36 5.50
CA MET A 349 -10.54 17.14 5.64
C MET A 349 -10.24 18.43 6.39
N LEU A 350 -10.68 19.56 5.84
CA LEU A 350 -10.75 20.81 6.57
C LEU A 350 -11.91 20.72 7.57
N VAL A 351 -11.61 20.72 8.87
CA VAL A 351 -12.60 20.61 9.95
C VAL A 351 -13.10 21.98 10.36
N ALA A 352 -12.21 22.97 10.45
CA ALA A 352 -12.55 24.32 10.88
C ALA A 352 -11.60 25.35 10.28
N ALA A 353 -12.14 26.53 9.96
CA ALA A 353 -11.42 27.75 9.65
C ALA A 353 -12.33 28.96 9.91
N LYS A 354 -11.77 30.05 10.46
CA LYS A 354 -12.50 31.31 10.71
C LYS A 354 -12.86 32.01 9.40
N ASP A 355 -11.95 31.99 8.42
CA ASP A 355 -12.14 32.57 7.10
C ASP A 355 -12.31 31.45 6.05
N ARG A 356 -13.47 31.44 5.38
CA ARG A 356 -13.79 30.45 4.34
C ARG A 356 -13.09 30.74 3.01
N THR A 357 -12.55 31.94 2.81
CA THR A 357 -11.76 32.32 1.62
C THR A 357 -10.30 31.90 1.74
N ALA A 358 -9.83 31.61 2.95
CA ALA A 358 -8.44 31.23 3.26
C ALA A 358 -8.07 29.78 2.87
N THR A 359 -8.94 29.03 2.17
CA THR A 359 -8.67 27.63 1.79
C THR A 359 -7.45 27.44 0.90
N LYS A 360 -6.95 28.50 0.26
CA LYS A 360 -5.72 28.47 -0.54
C LYS A 360 -4.44 28.45 0.31
N ASP A 361 -4.49 28.90 1.57
CA ASP A 361 -3.30 29.04 2.44
C ASP A 361 -3.32 28.12 3.68
N THR A 362 -4.24 27.17 3.71
CA THR A 362 -4.46 26.29 4.87
C THR A 362 -3.44 25.15 4.98
N VAL A 363 -2.78 24.79 3.88
CA VAL A 363 -1.67 23.82 3.85
C VAL A 363 -0.39 24.61 3.67
N PHE A 364 0.68 24.22 4.37
CA PHE A 364 1.99 24.83 4.16
C PHE A 364 2.53 24.40 2.80
N CYS A 365 2.53 25.27 1.79
CA CYS A 365 3.06 25.02 0.44
C CYS A 365 3.31 26.36 -0.27
N ASP A 366 4.19 26.36 -1.28
CA ASP A 366 4.45 27.58 -2.07
C ASP A 366 3.32 27.82 -3.08
N ASP A 367 2.84 26.77 -3.74
CA ASP A 367 1.74 26.82 -4.70
C ASP A 367 0.74 25.69 -4.43
N TYR A 368 -0.36 25.98 -3.73
CA TYR A 368 -1.47 25.02 -3.64
C TYR A 368 -2.35 25.11 -4.88
N ILE A 369 -2.08 24.26 -5.87
CA ILE A 369 -2.93 24.11 -7.05
C ILE A 369 -3.85 22.91 -6.85
N GLY A 370 -4.72 22.98 -5.84
CA GLY A 370 -5.71 21.95 -5.57
C GLY A 370 -7.14 22.50 -5.60
N ASN A 371 -8.12 21.60 -5.67
CA ASN A 371 -9.52 22.00 -5.53
C ASN A 371 -9.76 22.72 -4.19
N PRO A 372 -10.61 23.77 -4.16
CA PRO A 372 -10.95 24.45 -2.92
C PRO A 372 -11.43 23.46 -1.86
N MET A 373 -10.85 23.52 -0.66
CA MET A 373 -11.31 22.69 0.44
C MET A 373 -12.69 23.12 0.91
N VAL A 374 -13.59 22.15 1.09
CA VAL A 374 -14.91 22.40 1.67
C VAL A 374 -14.91 21.87 3.10
N ILE A 375 -15.27 22.74 4.06
CA ILE A 375 -15.35 22.37 5.47
C ILE A 375 -16.25 21.14 5.64
N GLY A 376 -15.77 20.15 6.40
CA GLY A 376 -16.50 18.92 6.72
C GLY A 376 -16.57 17.90 5.58
N LYS A 377 -15.88 18.13 4.45
CA LYS A 377 -15.79 17.15 3.36
C LYS A 377 -14.38 16.58 3.23
N TRP A 378 -14.30 15.27 3.07
CA TRP A 378 -13.05 14.59 2.73
C TRP A 378 -12.62 14.91 1.31
N ALA A 379 -11.36 15.31 1.16
CA ALA A 379 -10.66 15.45 -0.10
C ALA A 379 -9.61 14.35 -0.23
N GLU A 380 -9.33 13.97 -1.48
CA GLU A 380 -8.35 12.97 -1.85
C GLU A 380 -7.50 13.52 -3.00
N GLN A 381 -6.19 13.61 -2.81
CA GLN A 381 -5.28 14.17 -3.80
C GLN A 381 -3.99 13.36 -3.92
N TYR A 382 -3.31 13.58 -5.05
CA TYR A 382 -2.05 12.94 -5.42
C TYR A 382 -1.04 14.05 -5.72
N PHE A 383 0.14 13.95 -5.13
CA PHE A 383 1.20 14.92 -5.36
C PHE A 383 2.49 14.19 -5.72
N ASP A 384 3.26 14.74 -6.65
CA ASP A 384 4.66 14.37 -6.82
C ASP A 384 5.51 15.31 -5.94
N ILE A 385 6.37 14.73 -5.12
CA ILE A 385 7.22 15.46 -4.16
C ILE A 385 8.68 15.33 -4.57
N ALA A 386 9.34 16.47 -4.78
CA ALA A 386 10.75 16.53 -5.10
C ALA A 386 11.60 16.16 -3.88
N ILE A 387 12.54 15.25 -4.08
CA ILE A 387 13.54 14.84 -3.10
C ILE A 387 14.95 14.99 -3.65
N GLY A 388 15.88 15.36 -2.77
CA GLY A 388 17.26 15.58 -3.13
C GLY A 388 18.11 15.90 -1.91
N SER A 389 19.38 16.23 -2.17
CA SER A 389 20.36 16.57 -1.14
C SER A 389 20.98 17.93 -1.39
N TYR A 390 21.31 18.63 -0.30
CA TYR A 390 22.11 19.86 -0.34
C TYR A 390 23.61 19.55 -0.46
N ASN A 391 24.00 18.30 -0.19
CA ASN A 391 25.36 17.82 -0.34
C ASN A 391 25.58 17.28 -1.77
N GLY A 392 26.40 18.00 -2.57
CA GLY A 392 26.75 17.58 -3.92
C GLY A 392 27.51 16.24 -4.02
N ASN A 393 28.03 15.73 -2.89
CA ASN A 393 28.69 14.42 -2.79
C ASN A 393 27.82 13.35 -2.10
N SER A 394 26.51 13.59 -1.95
CA SER A 394 25.58 12.65 -1.33
C SER A 394 25.56 11.30 -2.05
N LEU A 395 25.46 10.21 -1.27
CA LEU A 395 25.20 8.86 -1.75
C LEU A 395 23.73 8.45 -1.54
N GLY A 396 22.86 9.43 -1.26
CA GLY A 396 21.43 9.25 -1.06
C GLY A 396 20.98 9.24 0.40
N GLU A 397 21.88 9.06 1.36
CA GLU A 397 21.55 8.91 2.79
C GLU A 397 20.89 10.15 3.40
N ASP A 398 21.15 11.34 2.84
CA ASP A 398 20.62 12.61 3.32
C ASP A 398 19.51 13.20 2.45
N TYR A 399 19.02 12.45 1.45
CA TYR A 399 17.90 12.88 0.63
C TYR A 399 16.66 13.16 1.47
N ALA A 400 15.99 14.26 1.17
CA ALA A 400 14.82 14.76 1.87
C ALA A 400 14.02 15.69 0.95
N VAL A 401 12.92 16.27 1.44
CA VAL A 401 12.09 17.18 0.66
C VAL A 401 12.87 18.44 0.28
N ILE A 402 12.85 18.82 -1.00
CA ILE A 402 13.61 19.97 -1.51
C ILE A 402 12.90 21.30 -1.18
N ASP A 403 11.64 21.43 -1.55
CA ASP A 403 10.89 22.69 -1.43
C ASP A 403 9.45 22.45 -0.97
N ASN A 404 8.65 23.52 -0.86
CA ASN A 404 7.28 23.40 -0.39
C ASN A 404 6.29 23.14 -1.54
N LYS A 405 6.74 22.86 -2.77
CA LYS A 405 5.85 22.64 -3.89
C LYS A 405 5.09 21.32 -3.72
N LEU A 406 3.85 21.34 -4.18
CA LEU A 406 2.98 20.17 -4.26
C LEU A 406 2.55 20.04 -5.71
N ILE A 407 3.22 19.17 -6.47
CA ILE A 407 2.94 19.00 -7.89
C ILE A 407 1.69 18.12 -8.03
N ASP A 408 0.53 18.73 -8.22
CA ASP A 408 -0.72 17.98 -8.47
C ASP A 408 -0.61 17.18 -9.77
N THR A 409 -1.09 15.95 -9.72
CA THR A 409 -1.05 14.98 -10.82
C THR A 409 -2.42 14.79 -11.46
N ALA A 410 -3.46 15.49 -10.97
CA ALA A 410 -4.83 15.43 -11.46
C ALA A 410 -5.10 16.24 -12.74
N PHE A 411 -4.10 16.98 -13.25
CA PHE A 411 -4.21 17.87 -14.42
C PHE A 411 -3.25 17.48 -15.56
#